data_AF-A0A1F7VAC3-F1
#
_entry.id   AF-A0A1F7VAC3-F1
#
_cell.length_a   1.000
_cell.length_b   1.000
_cell.length_c   1.000
_cell.angle_alpha   90.00
_cell.angle_beta   90.00
_cell.angle_gamma   90.00
#
_symmetry.space_group_name_H-M   'P 1'
#
loop_
_entity.id
_entity.type
_entity.pdbx_description
1 polymer ?
#
loop_
_entity_poly.entity_id
_entity_poly.type
_entity_poly.pdbx_seq_one_letter_code
_entity_poly.pdbx_strand_id
1 'polypeptide(L)'
;MPAPQAELNKKTTSLRLEILEKIQTLVAAGLGLVAALAWNDAIQSLFAAIFGVHSSLIAKFLYAFIITALVVYITLRLSRLINRLQNTDDKDSV
;
A
#
# COMPACT_ATOMS: atom_id res chain seq x y z
N MET A 1 -5.70 18.11 42.75
CA MET A 1 -6.70 17.79 41.69
C MET A 1 -6.34 18.61 40.46
N PRO A 2 -6.11 17.99 39.29
CA PRO A 2 -5.92 18.74 38.04
C PRO A 2 -7.22 19.50 37.68
N ALA A 3 -7.07 20.69 37.08
CA ALA A 3 -8.21 21.55 36.76
C ALA A 3 -9.09 20.97 35.63
N PRO A 4 -10.43 21.11 35.67
CA PRO A 4 -11.37 20.55 34.69
C PRO A 4 -11.07 20.89 33.21
N GLN A 5 -10.37 22.00 32.97
CA GLN A 5 -10.02 22.49 31.63
C GLN A 5 -8.90 21.66 30.96
N ALA A 6 -8.02 21.03 31.74
CA ALA A 6 -6.90 20.23 31.22
C ALA A 6 -7.39 18.89 30.62
N GLU A 7 -8.40 18.26 31.24
CA GLU A 7 -8.96 17.00 30.72
C GLU A 7 -9.79 17.21 29.45
N LEU A 8 -10.51 18.33 29.34
CA LEU A 8 -11.29 18.68 28.16
C LEU A 8 -10.40 18.91 26.93
N ASN A 9 -9.26 19.61 27.11
CA ASN A 9 -8.33 19.90 26.02
C ASN A 9 -7.59 18.63 25.55
N LYS A 10 -7.25 17.73 26.49
CA LYS A 10 -6.66 16.42 26.16
C LYS A 10 -7.62 15.55 25.36
N LYS A 11 -8.89 15.46 25.78
CA LYS A 11 -9.92 14.67 25.09
C LYS A 11 -10.25 15.21 23.70
N THR A 12 -10.25 16.53 23.52
CA THR A 12 -10.46 17.16 22.19
C THR A 12 -9.28 16.87 21.26
N THR A 13 -8.06 16.97 21.76
CA THR A 13 -6.84 16.68 20.99
C THR A 13 -6.78 15.20 20.58
N SER A 14 -7.10 14.27 21.49
CA SER A 14 -7.12 12.84 21.16
C SER A 14 -8.17 12.48 20.10
N LEU A 15 -9.37 13.08 20.16
CA LEU A 15 -10.41 12.87 19.15
C LEU A 15 -9.99 13.39 17.76
N ARG A 16 -9.33 14.55 17.70
CA ARG A 16 -8.80 15.10 16.45
C ARG A 16 -7.72 14.19 15.85
N LEU A 17 -6.85 13.63 16.70
CA LEU A 17 -5.82 12.69 16.27
C LEU A 17 -6.44 11.44 15.65
N GLU A 18 -7.42 10.84 16.34
CA GLU A 18 -8.10 9.64 15.87
C GLU A 18 -8.82 9.88 14.54
N ILE A 19 -9.50 11.02 14.38
CA ILE A 19 -10.11 11.41 13.10
C ILE A 19 -9.06 11.51 11.99
N LEU A 20 -7.91 12.11 12.28
CA LEU A 20 -6.85 12.29 11.30
C LEU A 20 -6.24 10.94 10.86
N GLU A 21 -6.07 10.01 11.80
CA GLU A 21 -5.61 8.63 11.51
C GLU A 21 -6.62 7.88 10.63
N LYS A 22 -7.93 8.02 10.89
CA LYS A 22 -8.96 7.42 10.03
C LYS A 22 -8.98 8.05 8.64
N ILE A 23 -8.85 9.37 8.54
CA ILE A 23 -8.75 10.07 7.25
C ILE A 23 -7.52 9.61 6.49
N GLN A 24 -6.35 9.51 7.13
CA GLN A 24 -5.14 9.01 6.50
C GLN A 24 -5.35 7.61 5.93
N THR A 25 -5.99 6.72 6.70
CA THR A 25 -6.29 5.35 6.26
C THR A 25 -7.22 5.37 5.04
N LEU A 26 -8.28 6.19 5.07
CA LEU A 26 -9.26 6.28 3.99
C LEU A 26 -8.65 6.89 2.72
N VAL A 27 -7.84 7.94 2.86
CA VAL A 27 -7.12 8.58 1.75
C VAL A 27 -6.09 7.62 1.17
N ALA A 28 -5.30 6.93 1.99
CA ALA A 28 -4.34 5.95 1.53
C ALA A 28 -5.02 4.79 0.78
N ALA A 29 -6.17 4.30 1.28
CA ALA A 29 -6.96 3.28 0.58
C ALA A 29 -7.50 3.78 -0.76
N GLY A 30 -8.09 4.98 -0.79
CA GLY A 30 -8.60 5.60 -2.02
C GLY A 30 -7.51 5.83 -3.06
N LEU A 31 -6.36 6.37 -2.66
CA LEU A 31 -5.20 6.57 -3.54
C LEU A 31 -4.58 5.25 -3.97
N GLY A 32 -4.52 4.24 -3.09
CA GLY A 32 -4.06 2.90 -3.42
C GLY A 32 -4.90 2.26 -4.54
N LEU A 33 -6.22 2.43 -4.47
CA LEU A 33 -7.13 1.97 -5.53
C LEU A 33 -6.88 2.70 -6.86
N VAL A 34 -6.78 4.03 -6.83
CA VAL A 34 -6.49 4.83 -8.04
C VAL A 34 -5.13 4.45 -8.63
N ALA A 35 -4.11 4.28 -7.80
CA ALA A 35 -2.78 3.88 -8.23
C ALA A 35 -2.78 2.48 -8.88
N ALA A 36 -3.52 1.52 -8.31
CA ALA A 36 -3.66 0.19 -8.89
C ALA A 36 -4.30 0.23 -10.28
N LEU A 37 -5.36 1.02 -10.46
CA LEU A 37 -6.02 1.20 -11.75
C LEU A 37 -5.11 1.88 -12.78
N ALA A 38 -4.44 2.97 -12.38
CA ALA A 38 -3.52 3.69 -13.26
C ALA A 38 -2.34 2.83 -13.72
N TRP A 39 -1.78 2.01 -12.83
CA TRP A 39 -0.68 1.10 -13.16
C TRP A 39 -1.14 -0.04 -14.08
N ASN A 40 -2.35 -0.59 -13.88
CA ASN A 40 -2.92 -1.56 -14.81
C ASN A 40 -3.00 -0.99 -16.23
N ASP A 41 -3.59 0.20 -16.38
CA ASP A 41 -3.78 0.82 -17.69
C ASP A 41 -2.46 1.26 -18.34
N ALA A 42 -1.52 1.78 -17.55
CA ALA A 42 -0.20 2.18 -18.04
C ALA A 42 0.58 1.00 -18.60
N ILE A 43 0.58 -0.13 -17.88
CA ILE A 43 1.26 -1.35 -18.36
C ILE A 43 0.56 -1.85 -19.62
N GLN A 44 -0.76 -1.99 -19.63
CA GLN A 44 -1.48 -2.46 -20.83
C GLN A 44 -1.22 -1.58 -22.06
N SER A 45 -1.22 -0.26 -21.88
CA SER A 45 -0.93 0.71 -22.95
C SER A 45 0.50 0.60 -23.46
N LEU A 46 1.47 0.41 -22.56
CA LEU A 46 2.87 0.18 -22.93
C LEU A 46 3.04 -1.10 -23.76
N PHE A 47 2.37 -2.18 -23.38
CA PHE A 47 2.38 -3.42 -24.16
C PHE A 47 1.76 -3.23 -25.54
N ALA A 48 0.62 -2.52 -25.62
CA ALA A 48 -0.01 -2.21 -26.90
C ALA A 48 0.90 -1.34 -27.80
N ALA A 49 1.62 -0.38 -27.21
CA ALA A 49 2.55 0.48 -27.95
C ALA A 49 3.77 -0.27 -28.49
N ILE A 50 4.30 -1.26 -27.75
CA ILE A 50 5.49 -2.03 -28.16
C ILE A 50 5.14 -3.16 -29.14
N PHE A 51 4.05 -3.89 -28.89
CA PHE A 51 3.72 -5.13 -29.62
C PHE A 51 2.57 -5.01 -30.63
N GLY A 52 1.89 -3.86 -30.68
CA GLY A 52 0.75 -3.62 -31.55
C GLY A 52 -0.53 -4.35 -31.14
N VAL A 53 -1.67 -4.00 -31.74
CA VAL A 53 -3.00 -4.51 -31.37
C VAL A 53 -3.24 -5.96 -31.83
N HIS A 54 -2.59 -6.38 -32.93
CA HIS A 54 -2.79 -7.69 -33.57
C HIS A 54 -2.14 -8.87 -32.82
N SER A 55 -1.27 -8.60 -31.84
CA SER A 55 -0.62 -9.61 -30.99
C SER A 55 -1.35 -9.85 -29.66
N SER A 56 -2.58 -9.33 -29.54
CA SER A 56 -3.44 -9.30 -28.34
C SER A 56 -3.36 -10.54 -27.43
N LEU A 57 -3.38 -11.76 -27.97
CA LEU A 57 -3.34 -12.97 -27.14
C LEU A 57 -1.96 -13.19 -26.50
N ILE A 58 -0.89 -13.13 -27.30
CA ILE A 58 0.49 -13.28 -26.82
C ILE A 58 0.85 -12.13 -25.87
N ALA A 59 0.43 -10.91 -26.18
CA ALA A 59 0.62 -9.74 -25.33
C ALA A 59 -0.07 -9.90 -23.96
N LYS A 60 -1.30 -10.45 -23.92
CA LYS A 60 -2.02 -10.74 -22.67
C LYS A 60 -1.35 -11.82 -21.83
N PHE A 61 -0.85 -12.90 -22.46
CA PHE A 61 -0.12 -13.94 -21.75
C PHE A 61 1.21 -13.43 -21.18
N LEU A 62 1.92 -12.60 -21.93
CA LEU A 62 3.17 -11.99 -21.47
C LEU A 62 2.92 -10.99 -20.33
N TYR A 63 1.88 -10.17 -20.44
CA TYR A 63 1.40 -9.30 -19.35
C TYR A 63 1.11 -10.10 -18.07
N ALA A 64 0.33 -11.17 -18.17
CA ALA A 64 -0.04 -12.02 -17.03
C ALA A 64 1.19 -12.66 -16.37
N PHE A 65 2.14 -13.15 -17.16
CA PHE A 65 3.37 -13.74 -16.65
C PHE A 65 4.22 -12.71 -15.90
N ILE A 66 4.40 -11.52 -16.48
CA ILE A 66 5.20 -10.44 -15.87
C ILE A 66 4.57 -9.94 -14.57
N ILE A 67 3.25 -9.71 -14.55
CA ILE A 67 2.55 -9.30 -13.33
C ILE A 67 2.64 -10.36 -12.25
N THR A 68 2.49 -11.65 -12.59
CA THR A 68 2.62 -12.73 -11.61
C THR A 68 4.03 -12.77 -11.02
N ALA A 69 5.07 -12.67 -11.85
CA ALA A 69 6.45 -12.64 -11.38
C ALA A 69 6.72 -11.42 -10.48
N LEU A 70 6.19 -10.25 -10.85
CA LEU A 70 6.30 -9.02 -10.05
C LEU A 70 5.62 -9.17 -8.68
N VAL A 71 4.40 -9.70 -8.65
CA VAL A 71 3.65 -9.93 -7.40
C VAL A 71 4.39 -10.90 -6.48
N VAL A 72 4.90 -12.02 -7.02
CA VAL A 72 5.70 -12.97 -6.24
C VAL A 72 6.97 -12.31 -5.70
N TYR A 73 7.69 -11.55 -6.53
CA TYR A 73 8.91 -10.86 -6.13
C TYR A 73 8.65 -9.85 -4.99
N ILE A 74 7.61 -9.03 -5.11
CA ILE A 74 7.22 -8.05 -4.08
C ILE A 74 6.81 -8.78 -2.80
N THR A 75 6.00 -9.83 -2.90
CA THR A 75 5.52 -10.62 -1.75
C THR A 75 6.69 -11.24 -0.97
N LEU A 76 7.67 -11.81 -1.67
CA LEU A 76 8.87 -12.38 -1.04
C LEU A 76 9.74 -11.30 -0.36
N ARG A 77 9.88 -10.12 -0.97
CA ARG A 77 10.60 -8.99 -0.37
C ARG A 77 9.89 -8.48 0.88
N LEU A 78 8.57 -8.33 0.81
CA LEU A 78 7.76 -7.83 1.91
C LEU A 78 7.77 -8.81 3.09
N SER A 79 7.65 -10.11 2.84
CA SER A 79 7.77 -11.15 3.86
C SER A 79 9.10 -11.08 4.61
N ARG A 80 10.21 -10.86 3.90
CA ARG A 80 11.53 -10.67 4.53
C ARG A 80 11.62 -9.40 5.37
N LEU A 81 11.01 -8.30 4.92
CA LEU A 81 10.99 -7.03 5.67
C LEU A 81 10.20 -7.15 6.97
N ILE A 82 9.02 -7.77 6.91
CA ILE A 82 8.18 -8.02 8.10
C ILE A 82 8.94 -8.88 9.11
N ASN A 83 9.58 -9.96 8.66
CA ASN A 83 10.39 -10.82 9.55
C ASN A 83 11.58 -10.08 10.18
N ARG A 84 12.15 -9.06 9.52
CA ARG A 84 13.24 -8.26 10.08
C ARG A 84 12.75 -7.31 11.17
N LEU A 85 11.57 -6.72 11.00
CA LEU A 85 10.96 -5.83 11.98
C LEU A 85 10.56 -6.61 13.23
N GLN A 86 9.92 -7.78 13.07
CA GLN A 86 9.54 -8.64 14.20
C GLN A 86 10.74 -9.17 15.01
N ASN A 87 11.88 -9.48 14.36
CA ASN A 87 13.08 -9.94 15.05
C ASN A 87 13.86 -8.84 15.80
N THR A 88 13.53 -7.56 15.58
CA THR A 88 14.19 -6.44 16.29
C THR A 88 13.49 -6.18 17.61
N ASP A 89 12.16 -6.32 17.68
CA ASP A 89 11.38 -6.13 18.91
C ASP A 89 11.69 -7.21 19.99
N ASP A 90 12.09 -8.41 19.58
CA ASP A 90 12.38 -9.54 20.48
C ASP A 90 13.78 -9.44 21.15
N LYS A 91 14.70 -8.63 20.59
CA LYS A 91 16.07 -8.47 21.12
C LYS A 91 16.25 -7.33 22.12
N ASP A 92 15.31 -6.39 22.16
CA ASP A 92 15.35 -5.27 23.11
C ASP A 92 14.59 -5.58 24.42
N SER A 93 14.05 -6.80 24.55
CA SER A 93 13.34 -7.30 25.74
C SER A 93 14.07 -8.41 26.52
N VAL A 94 15.32 -8.73 26.16
CA VAL A 94 16.22 -9.67 26.87
C VAL A 94 17.52 -8.97 27.25
#